data_AF-A0A2M7WW45-F1
#
_entry.id   AF-A0A2M7WW45-F1
#
_cell.length_a   1.000
_cell.length_b   1.000
_cell.length_c   1.000
_cell.angle_alpha   90.00
_cell.angle_beta   90.00
_cell.angle_gamma   90.00
#
_symmetry.space_group_name_H-M   'P 1'
#
loop_
_entity.id
_entity.type
_entity.pdbx_description
1 polymer ?
#
loop_
_entity_poly.entity_id
_entity_poly.type
_entity_poly.pdbx_seq_one_letter_code
_entity_poly.pdbx_strand_id
1 'polypeptide(L)'
;RPQSWTIEEEGKVRAEIIQVPLRLAWAITIHKSQGMTLDAAEMDLSKCFVEGMGYVALSRVRGFAGLKLMGLNEMALRVNEEILELDKELIRLSQEAALELSKADIQEKIKKQNKLIDEISEKREPEISTYEKTKLLVLEKLSIVEISKRRGLKENTIMAHLEKIVSSDGRSVVGYLKPTIPAERLEEIRVAFGQVGDTRLSPVKEILGDEYSYEEIRLARLFLD
;
A
#
# COMPACT_ATOMS: atom_id res chain seq x y z
N ARG A 1 8.95 -17.52 5.14
CA ARG A 1 9.64 -18.28 4.05
C ARG A 1 10.57 -17.31 3.34
N PRO A 2 11.73 -17.76 2.81
CA PRO A 2 12.58 -16.91 1.98
C PRO A 2 11.81 -16.30 0.81
N GLN A 3 12.13 -15.05 0.48
CA GLN A 3 11.61 -14.30 -0.66
C GLN A 3 12.77 -13.99 -1.63
N SER A 4 12.44 -13.79 -2.90
CA SER A 4 13.39 -13.40 -3.94
C SER A 4 13.16 -11.94 -4.37
N TRP A 5 14.24 -11.20 -4.58
CA TRP A 5 14.25 -9.88 -5.20
C TRP A 5 15.19 -9.90 -6.41
N THR A 6 14.66 -9.52 -7.57
CA THR A 6 15.39 -9.55 -8.85
C THR A 6 15.61 -8.13 -9.38
N ILE A 7 16.75 -7.94 -10.05
CA ILE A 7 17.01 -6.77 -10.90
C ILE A 7 17.01 -7.27 -12.34
N GLU A 8 16.10 -6.74 -13.15
CA GLU A 8 15.93 -7.12 -14.56
C GLU A 8 16.36 -5.98 -15.48
N GLU A 9 17.03 -6.34 -16.58
CA GLU A 9 17.41 -5.44 -17.65
C GLU A 9 17.17 -6.14 -18.98
N GLU A 10 16.45 -5.49 -19.90
CA GLU A 10 16.04 -6.07 -21.20
C GLU A 10 15.34 -7.45 -21.09
N GLY A 11 14.57 -7.64 -20.02
CA GLY A 11 13.85 -8.90 -19.77
C GLY A 11 14.75 -10.06 -19.31
N LYS A 12 16.02 -9.79 -18.98
CA LYS A 12 16.95 -10.76 -18.38
C LYS A 12 17.24 -10.37 -16.93
N VAL A 13 17.13 -11.34 -16.03
CA VAL A 13 17.56 -11.17 -14.64
C VAL A 13 19.08 -10.99 -14.60
N ARG A 14 19.53 -9.84 -14.13
CA ARG A 14 20.96 -9.50 -13.96
C ARG A 14 21.48 -9.89 -12.59
N ALA A 15 20.64 -9.79 -11.57
CA ALA A 15 20.96 -10.17 -10.20
C ALA A 15 19.70 -10.63 -9.47
N GLU A 16 19.87 -11.61 -8.58
CA GLU A 16 18.81 -12.12 -7.71
C GLU A 16 19.35 -12.25 -6.29
N ILE A 17 18.55 -11.83 -5.31
CA ILE A 17 18.81 -12.01 -3.88
C ILE A 17 17.67 -12.84 -3.29
N ILE A 18 18.01 -13.97 -2.66
CA ILE A 18 17.04 -14.80 -1.94
C ILE A 18 17.33 -14.72 -0.45
N GLN A 19 16.37 -14.22 0.34
CA GLN A 19 16.55 -14.00 1.77
C GLN A 19 15.20 -14.05 2.51
N VAL A 20 15.21 -14.37 3.80
CA VAL A 20 14.05 -14.17 4.68
C VAL A 20 13.81 -12.65 4.81
N PRO A 21 12.58 -12.13 4.59
CA PRO A 21 12.30 -10.69 4.60
C PRO A 21 12.29 -10.10 6.02
N LEU A 22 13.41 -10.22 6.73
CA LEU A 22 13.62 -9.76 8.10
C LEU A 22 14.96 -9.04 8.18
N ARG A 23 15.00 -8.02 9.03
CA ARG A 23 16.21 -7.26 9.36
C ARG A 23 16.23 -6.99 10.86
N LEU A 24 17.42 -7.03 11.46
CA LEU A 24 17.60 -6.57 12.84
C LEU A 24 17.16 -5.10 12.95
N ALA A 25 16.40 -4.78 14.00
CA ALA A 25 15.73 -3.50 14.15
C ALA A 25 16.00 -2.80 15.49
N TRP A 26 17.00 -3.26 16.26
CA TRP A 26 17.41 -2.57 17.49
C TRP A 26 18.13 -1.26 17.21
N ALA A 27 19.00 -1.28 16.21
CA ALA A 27 19.60 -0.09 15.63
C ALA A 27 18.87 0.24 14.33
N ILE A 28 18.38 1.47 14.23
CA ILE A 28 17.66 1.98 13.06
C ILE A 28 18.29 3.30 12.62
N THR A 29 18.09 3.64 11.36
CA THR A 29 18.50 4.95 10.85
C THR A 29 17.55 6.04 11.36
N ILE A 30 18.04 7.28 11.43
CA ILE A 30 17.22 8.45 11.80
C ILE A 30 15.95 8.52 10.95
N HIS A 31 16.06 8.32 9.63
CA HIS A 31 14.92 8.28 8.71
C HIS A 31 13.88 7.21 9.07
N LYS A 32 14.31 6.01 9.49
CA LYS A 32 13.41 4.94 9.92
C LYS A 32 12.80 5.18 11.29
N SER A 33 13.41 6.06 12.09
CA SER A 33 12.88 6.45 13.40
C SER A 33 11.84 7.57 13.35
N GLN A 34 11.66 8.23 12.20
CA GLN A 34 10.76 9.38 12.08
C GLN A 34 9.31 9.01 12.46
N GLY A 35 8.72 9.76 13.38
CA GLY A 35 7.38 9.49 13.91
C GLY A 35 7.36 8.51 15.09
N MET A 36 8.47 7.85 15.42
CA MET A 36 8.55 6.97 16.59
C MET A 36 8.69 7.77 17.89
N THR A 37 8.28 7.17 19.01
CA THR A 37 8.57 7.68 20.35
C THR A 37 9.30 6.59 21.12
N LEU A 38 10.47 6.93 21.68
CA LEU A 38 11.41 6.02 22.32
C LEU A 38 11.63 6.46 23.78
N ASP A 39 11.67 5.49 24.69
CA ASP A 39 11.97 5.74 26.10
C ASP A 39 13.46 6.03 26.32
N ALA A 40 14.32 5.30 25.63
CA ALA A 40 15.76 5.51 25.64
C ALA A 40 16.37 5.23 24.26
N ALA A 41 17.41 5.98 23.90
CA ALA A 41 18.18 5.76 22.69
C ALA A 41 19.64 6.17 22.88
N GLU A 42 20.54 5.35 22.37
CA GLU A 42 21.93 5.72 22.10
C GLU A 42 22.02 6.17 20.64
N MET A 43 22.51 7.39 20.40
CA MET A 43 22.57 7.99 19.08
C MET A 43 23.92 8.63 18.79
N ASP A 44 24.37 8.49 17.56
CA ASP A 44 25.55 9.17 17.02
C ASP A 44 25.12 10.07 15.87
N LEU A 45 25.22 11.39 16.10
CA LEU A 45 24.85 12.43 15.14
C LEU A 45 26.08 13.01 14.42
N SER A 46 27.27 12.44 14.60
CA SER A 46 28.50 12.90 13.95
C SER A 46 28.47 12.79 12.42
N LYS A 47 27.61 11.91 11.88
CA LYS A 47 27.44 11.64 10.45
C LYS A 47 26.19 12.27 9.85
N CYS A 48 25.52 13.21 10.53
CA CYS A 48 24.41 13.95 9.96
C CYS A 48 24.88 14.77 8.74
N PHE A 49 24.13 14.71 7.64
CA PHE A 49 24.52 15.32 6.37
C PHE A 49 23.41 16.18 5.74
N VAL A 50 22.22 16.23 6.35
CA VAL A 50 21.11 17.09 5.94
C VAL A 50 20.59 17.86 7.16
N GLU A 51 20.12 19.07 6.92
CA GLU A 51 19.46 19.94 7.89
C GLU A 51 18.23 19.26 8.51
N GLY A 52 17.98 19.53 9.79
CA GLY A 52 16.86 18.94 10.53
C GLY A 52 17.05 17.47 10.96
N MET A 53 18.05 16.74 10.46
CA MET A 53 18.28 15.34 10.86
C MET A 53 18.52 15.17 12.36
N GLY A 54 19.29 16.08 12.98
CA GLY A 54 19.54 16.01 14.42
C GLY A 54 18.27 16.27 15.24
N TYR A 55 17.43 17.20 14.81
CA TYR A 55 16.11 17.42 15.41
C TYR A 55 15.22 16.18 15.30
N VAL A 56 15.16 15.53 14.13
CA VAL A 56 14.38 14.29 13.95
C VAL A 56 14.84 13.23 14.93
N ALA A 57 16.16 13.02 15.07
CA ALA A 57 16.73 12.03 15.97
C ALA A 57 16.45 12.33 17.45
N LEU A 58 16.77 13.55 17.90
CA LEU A 58 16.64 13.95 19.30
C LEU A 58 15.18 13.97 19.76
N SER A 59 14.26 14.42 18.89
CA SER A 59 12.81 14.46 19.19
C SER A 59 12.16 13.08 19.33
N ARG A 60 12.88 11.98 19.07
CA ARG A 60 12.34 10.62 19.30
C ARG A 60 12.40 10.23 20.77
N VAL A 61 13.31 10.79 21.56
CA VAL A 61 13.50 10.41 22.96
C VAL A 61 12.63 11.29 23.87
N ARG A 62 11.85 10.66 24.76
CA ARG A 62 10.89 11.37 25.64
C ARG A 62 11.54 12.31 26.66
N GLY A 63 12.79 12.08 27.03
CA GLY A 63 13.48 12.91 28.01
C GLY A 63 14.98 12.65 28.07
N PHE A 64 15.72 13.59 28.66
CA PHE A 64 17.19 13.55 28.71
C PHE A 64 17.77 12.33 29.42
N ALA A 65 17.08 11.78 30.43
CA ALA A 65 17.55 10.60 31.15
C ALA A 65 17.68 9.34 30.25
N GLY A 66 16.90 9.26 29.18
CA GLY A 66 16.96 8.17 28.20
C GLY A 66 17.90 8.45 27.03
N LEU A 67 18.53 9.61 26.97
CA LEU A 67 19.37 10.02 25.84
C LEU A 67 20.85 9.76 26.13
N LYS A 68 21.49 8.99 25.27
CA LYS A 68 22.96 8.89 25.21
C LYS A 68 23.45 9.36 23.84
N LEU A 69 24.21 10.45 23.82
CA LEU A 69 24.76 11.05 22.59
C LEU A 69 26.25 10.72 22.47
N MET A 70 26.62 10.03 21.39
CA MET A 70 27.99 9.58 21.14
C MET A 70 28.82 10.59 20.35
N GLY A 71 28.17 11.38 19.50
CA GLY A 71 28.81 12.35 18.63
C GLY A 71 27.80 13.33 18.05
N LEU A 72 28.27 14.52 17.69
CA LEU A 72 27.46 15.60 17.14
C LEU A 72 28.31 16.40 16.15
N ASN A 73 27.69 16.86 15.06
CA ASN A 73 28.31 17.80 14.13
C ASN A 73 27.40 19.03 13.94
N GLU A 74 27.95 20.10 13.35
CA GLU A 74 27.20 21.33 13.08
C GLU A 74 25.97 21.10 12.20
N MET A 75 26.07 20.24 11.18
CA MET A 75 24.97 19.95 10.26
C MET A 75 23.74 19.38 10.97
N ALA A 76 23.93 18.58 12.02
CA ALA A 76 22.83 18.01 12.81
C ALA A 76 21.94 19.09 13.44
N LEU A 77 22.49 20.27 13.72
CA LEU A 77 21.81 21.38 14.37
C LEU A 77 21.34 22.46 13.39
N ARG A 78 21.69 22.35 12.10
CA ARG A 78 21.27 23.32 11.09
C ARG A 78 19.79 23.16 10.76
N VAL A 79 19.17 24.31 10.53
CA VAL A 79 17.79 24.46 10.06
C VAL A 79 17.85 25.03 8.65
N ASN A 80 17.01 24.52 7.78
CA ASN A 80 16.90 25.01 6.42
C ASN A 80 16.32 26.44 6.38
N GLU A 81 17.00 27.34 5.67
CA GLU A 81 16.61 28.76 5.59
C GLU A 81 15.25 28.96 4.90
N GLU A 82 14.94 28.19 3.86
CA GLU A 82 13.65 28.27 3.17
C GLU A 82 12.49 27.88 4.10
N ILE A 83 12.71 26.85 4.94
CA ILE A 83 11.74 26.44 5.96
C ILE A 83 11.57 27.50 7.04
N LEU A 84 12.65 28.18 7.43
CA LEU A 84 12.59 29.26 8.42
C LEU A 84 11.77 30.45 7.89
N GLU A 85 11.95 30.84 6.62
CA GLU A 85 11.14 31.90 6.02
C GLU A 85 9.67 31.46 5.83
N LEU A 86 9.44 30.22 5.43
CA LEU A 86 8.08 29.67 5.32
C LEU A 86 7.37 29.67 6.69
N ASP A 87 8.07 29.28 7.77
CA ASP A 87 7.50 29.24 9.12
C ASP A 87 7.03 30.62 9.59
N LYS A 88 7.80 31.68 9.30
CA LYS A 88 7.39 33.07 9.60
C LYS A 88 6.09 33.44 8.89
N GLU A 89 5.97 33.08 7.61
CA GLU A 89 4.75 33.33 6.84
C GLU A 89 3.56 32.53 7.37
N LEU A 90 3.77 31.25 7.72
CA LEU A 90 2.74 30.41 8.33
C LEU A 90 2.26 30.99 9.68
N ILE A 91 3.17 31.49 10.50
CA ILE A 91 2.83 32.17 11.76
C ILE A 91 1.99 33.43 11.48
N ARG A 92 2.39 34.27 10.53
CA ARG A 92 1.64 35.47 10.14
C ARG A 92 0.22 35.13 9.69
N LEU A 93 0.08 34.18 8.77
CA LEU A 93 -1.21 33.72 8.26
C LEU A 93 -2.07 33.11 9.37
N SER A 94 -1.48 32.36 10.30
CA SER A 94 -2.16 31.79 11.45
C SER A 94 -2.72 32.88 12.37
N GLN A 95 -1.95 33.93 12.64
CA GLN A 95 -2.38 35.07 13.46
C GLN A 95 -3.51 35.87 12.80
N GLU A 96 -3.40 36.13 11.50
CA GLU A 96 -4.45 36.82 10.73
C GLU A 96 -5.75 36.02 10.74
N ALA A 97 -5.68 34.71 10.45
CA ALA A 97 -6.82 33.81 10.51
C ALA A 97 -7.45 33.76 11.92
N ALA A 98 -6.64 33.70 12.98
CA ALA A 98 -7.12 33.74 14.36
C ALA A 98 -7.83 35.05 14.69
N LEU A 99 -7.32 36.20 14.22
CA LEU A 99 -7.94 37.50 14.41
C LEU A 99 -9.26 37.62 13.64
N GLU A 100 -9.31 37.18 12.38
CA GLU A 100 -10.55 37.13 11.61
C GLU A 100 -11.60 36.25 12.29
N LEU A 101 -11.22 35.07 12.75
CA LEU A 101 -12.09 34.19 13.51
C LEU A 101 -12.55 34.85 14.82
N SER A 102 -11.70 35.61 15.50
CA SER A 102 -12.11 36.29 16.73
C SER A 102 -13.19 37.36 16.49
N LYS A 103 -13.15 38.03 15.33
CA LYS A 103 -14.10 39.09 14.94
C LYS A 103 -15.39 38.55 14.32
N ALA A 104 -15.34 37.36 13.73
CA ALA A 104 -16.48 36.73 13.09
C ALA A 104 -17.55 36.31 14.11
N ASP A 105 -18.82 36.52 13.75
CA ASP A 105 -19.94 36.02 14.53
C ASP A 105 -20.07 34.49 14.44
N ILE A 106 -20.92 33.91 15.29
CA ILE A 106 -21.13 32.45 15.34
C ILE A 106 -21.69 31.91 14.01
N GLN A 107 -22.55 32.67 13.32
CA GLN A 107 -23.17 32.23 12.06
C GLN A 107 -22.13 32.19 10.93
N GLU A 108 -21.24 33.19 10.86
CA GLU A 108 -20.15 33.23 9.91
C GLU A 108 -19.15 32.10 10.16
N LYS A 109 -18.85 31.79 11.42
CA LYS A 109 -18.01 30.64 11.79
C LYS A 109 -18.62 29.32 11.34
N ILE A 110 -19.91 29.10 11.63
CA ILE A 110 -20.64 27.90 11.20
C ILE A 110 -20.62 27.79 9.67
N LYS A 111 -20.84 28.89 8.96
CA LYS A 111 -20.79 28.92 7.49
C LYS A 111 -19.41 28.55 6.96
N LYS A 112 -18.32 29.10 7.52
CA LYS A 112 -16.94 28.75 7.14
C LYS A 112 -16.62 27.29 7.44
N GLN A 113 -17.06 26.78 8.59
CA GLN A 113 -16.88 25.37 8.98
C GLN A 113 -17.59 24.42 8.01
N ASN A 114 -18.88 24.67 7.69
CA ASN A 114 -19.64 23.81 6.79
C ASN A 114 -19.02 23.79 5.39
N LYS A 115 -18.62 24.96 4.87
CA LYS A 115 -17.91 25.05 3.59
C LYS A 115 -16.64 24.19 3.57
N LEU A 116 -15.85 24.22 4.64
CA LEU A 116 -14.65 23.39 4.76
C LEU A 116 -14.98 21.89 4.78
N ILE A 117 -16.04 21.51 5.51
CA ILE A 117 -16.51 20.10 5.57
C ILE A 117 -16.92 19.64 4.17
N ASP A 118 -17.67 20.47 3.44
CA ASP A 118 -18.11 20.15 2.07
C ASP A 118 -16.91 19.98 1.14
N GLU A 119 -15.93 20.90 1.17
CA GLU A 119 -14.70 20.80 0.36
C GLU A 119 -13.86 19.55 0.69
N ILE A 120 -13.81 19.14 1.96
CA ILE A 120 -13.13 17.90 2.39
C ILE A 120 -13.91 16.67 1.94
N SER A 121 -15.23 16.72 2.03
CA SER A 121 -16.11 15.64 1.60
C SER A 121 -16.05 15.42 0.08
N GLU A 122 -16.02 16.50 -0.71
CA GLU A 122 -15.87 16.40 -2.17
C GLU A 122 -14.51 15.85 -2.59
N LYS A 123 -13.44 16.17 -1.83
CA LYS A 123 -12.09 15.63 -2.11
C LYS A 123 -11.89 14.19 -1.66
N ARG A 124 -12.72 13.70 -0.73
CA ARG A 124 -12.73 12.30 -0.31
C ARG A 124 -13.84 11.58 -1.05
N GLU A 125 -13.53 11.05 -2.24
CA GLU A 125 -14.35 9.94 -2.76
C GLU A 125 -14.46 8.89 -1.64
N PRO A 126 -15.66 8.36 -1.33
CA PRO A 126 -15.78 7.28 -0.35
C PRO A 126 -14.81 6.18 -0.77
N GLU A 127 -13.83 5.91 0.08
CA GLU A 127 -12.75 4.96 -0.18
C GLU A 127 -13.30 3.54 -0.01
N ILE A 128 -14.24 3.17 -0.89
CA ILE A 128 -14.61 1.78 -1.08
C ILE A 128 -13.35 1.06 -1.57
N SER A 129 -13.04 -0.05 -0.92
CA SER A 129 -11.83 -0.81 -1.17
C SER A 129 -11.72 -1.18 -2.65
N THR A 130 -10.49 -1.36 -3.14
CA THR A 130 -10.27 -1.77 -4.54
C THR A 130 -11.02 -3.06 -4.91
N TYR A 131 -11.24 -3.93 -3.92
CA TYR A 131 -12.02 -5.16 -4.03
C TYR A 131 -13.53 -4.88 -4.14
N GLU A 132 -14.07 -3.97 -3.32
CA GLU A 132 -15.48 -3.56 -3.42
C GLU A 132 -15.78 -2.89 -4.76
N LYS A 133 -14.88 -2.02 -5.23
CA LYS A 133 -14.97 -1.46 -6.60
C LYS A 133 -15.00 -2.55 -7.68
N THR A 134 -14.34 -3.70 -7.46
CA THR A 134 -14.34 -4.82 -8.44
C THR A 134 -15.63 -5.61 -8.27
N LYS A 135 -16.04 -5.87 -7.03
CA LYS A 135 -17.26 -6.59 -6.67
C LYS A 135 -18.50 -5.92 -7.26
N LEU A 136 -18.61 -4.59 -7.23
CA LEU A 136 -19.73 -3.87 -7.86
C LEU A 136 -19.87 -4.23 -9.35
N LEU A 137 -18.75 -4.26 -10.08
CA LEU A 137 -18.73 -4.60 -11.50
C LEU A 137 -18.98 -6.10 -11.76
N VAL A 138 -18.61 -6.96 -10.81
CA VAL A 138 -18.92 -8.40 -10.82
C VAL A 138 -20.42 -8.63 -10.59
N LEU A 139 -21.05 -7.85 -9.71
CA LEU A 139 -22.51 -7.89 -9.47
C LEU A 139 -23.30 -7.40 -10.69
N GLU A 140 -22.72 -6.50 -11.49
CA GLU A 140 -23.23 -6.13 -12.83
C GLU A 140 -23.06 -7.24 -13.88
N LYS A 141 -22.43 -8.38 -13.52
CA LYS A 141 -22.17 -9.55 -14.38
C LYS A 141 -21.32 -9.25 -15.61
N LEU A 142 -20.39 -8.31 -15.51
CA LEU A 142 -19.45 -7.97 -16.59
C LEU A 142 -18.36 -9.04 -16.75
N SER A 143 -17.82 -9.17 -17.96
CA SER A 143 -16.66 -10.01 -18.24
C SER A 143 -15.39 -9.43 -17.59
N ILE A 144 -14.39 -10.28 -17.35
CA ILE A 144 -13.09 -9.87 -16.77
C ILE A 144 -12.43 -8.76 -17.61
N VAL A 145 -12.54 -8.85 -18.95
CA VAL A 145 -12.02 -7.86 -19.90
C VAL A 145 -12.71 -6.50 -19.72
N GLU A 146 -14.03 -6.48 -19.56
CA GLU A 146 -14.79 -5.23 -19.34
C GLU A 146 -14.49 -4.63 -17.97
N ILE A 147 -14.39 -5.47 -16.94
CA ILE A 147 -14.00 -5.02 -15.59
C ILE A 147 -12.59 -4.41 -15.65
N SER A 148 -11.65 -5.06 -16.34
CA SER A 148 -10.29 -4.57 -16.56
C SER A 148 -10.29 -3.19 -17.23
N LYS A 149 -11.03 -3.02 -18.34
CA LYS A 149 -11.16 -1.74 -19.05
C LYS A 149 -11.79 -0.65 -18.19
N ARG A 150 -12.91 -0.91 -17.51
CA ARG A 150 -13.58 0.07 -16.64
C ARG A 150 -12.74 0.48 -15.45
N ARG A 151 -11.91 -0.44 -14.93
CA ARG A 151 -11.02 -0.18 -13.80
C ARG A 151 -9.67 0.41 -14.18
N GLY A 152 -9.31 0.39 -15.47
CA GLY A 152 -7.95 0.72 -15.91
C GLY A 152 -6.87 -0.20 -15.31
N LEU A 153 -7.23 -1.45 -14.97
CA LEU A 153 -6.34 -2.43 -14.35
C LEU A 153 -6.09 -3.59 -15.30
N LYS A 154 -4.92 -4.26 -15.19
CA LYS A 154 -4.64 -5.48 -15.95
C LYS A 154 -5.57 -6.62 -15.52
N GLU A 155 -5.94 -7.51 -16.46
CA GLU A 155 -6.81 -8.66 -16.17
C GLU A 155 -6.26 -9.54 -15.05
N ASN A 156 -4.94 -9.74 -14.99
CA ASN A 156 -4.28 -10.47 -13.89
C ASN A 156 -4.51 -9.86 -12.50
N THR A 157 -4.67 -8.54 -12.42
CA THR A 157 -5.00 -7.82 -11.19
C THR A 157 -6.47 -8.04 -10.83
N ILE A 158 -7.37 -8.00 -11.82
CA ILE A 158 -8.79 -8.32 -11.62
C ILE A 158 -8.94 -9.76 -11.14
N MET A 159 -8.20 -10.72 -11.72
CA MET A 159 -8.18 -12.10 -11.27
C MET A 159 -7.77 -12.25 -9.81
N ALA A 160 -6.74 -11.52 -9.35
CA ALA A 160 -6.36 -11.50 -7.95
C ALA A 160 -7.46 -10.92 -7.04
N HIS A 161 -8.19 -9.91 -7.51
CA HIS A 161 -9.34 -9.37 -6.78
C HIS A 161 -10.48 -10.39 -6.69
N LEU A 162 -10.77 -11.12 -7.77
CA LEU A 162 -11.79 -12.17 -7.77
C LEU A 162 -11.46 -13.29 -6.78
N GLU A 163 -10.20 -13.73 -6.68
CA GLU A 163 -9.75 -14.71 -5.68
C GLU A 163 -10.05 -14.23 -4.26
N LYS A 164 -9.79 -12.95 -3.99
CA LYS A 164 -10.06 -12.33 -2.68
C LYS A 164 -11.56 -12.20 -2.41
N ILE A 165 -12.35 -11.82 -3.42
CA ILE A 165 -13.81 -11.73 -3.34
C ILE A 165 -14.41 -13.11 -3.07
N VAL A 166 -13.99 -14.14 -3.81
CA VAL A 166 -14.42 -15.52 -3.59
C VAL A 166 -14.11 -16.01 -2.17
N SER A 167 -12.93 -15.67 -1.66
CA SER A 167 -12.52 -16.05 -0.29
C SER A 167 -13.34 -15.37 0.80
N SER A 168 -13.98 -14.23 0.52
CA SER A 168 -14.72 -13.43 1.51
C SER A 168 -16.23 -13.54 1.36
N ASP A 169 -16.74 -13.47 0.13
CA ASP A 169 -18.16 -13.44 -0.22
C ASP A 169 -18.68 -14.75 -0.80
N GLY A 170 -17.79 -15.72 -1.06
CA GLY A 170 -18.12 -17.02 -1.62
C GLY A 170 -18.10 -17.08 -3.15
N ARG A 171 -18.00 -18.30 -3.67
CA ARG A 171 -17.88 -18.61 -5.11
C ARG A 171 -19.11 -18.23 -5.94
N SER A 172 -20.29 -18.13 -5.32
CA SER A 172 -21.55 -17.81 -6.01
C SER A 172 -21.51 -16.45 -6.71
N VAL A 173 -20.77 -15.49 -6.17
CA VAL A 173 -20.64 -14.12 -6.70
C VAL A 173 -20.03 -14.12 -8.11
N VAL A 174 -19.11 -15.04 -8.39
CA VAL A 174 -18.43 -15.15 -9.69
C VAL A 174 -19.00 -16.29 -10.56
N GLY A 175 -20.06 -16.96 -10.12
CA GLY A 175 -20.61 -18.14 -10.79
C GLY A 175 -21.03 -17.91 -12.25
N TYR A 176 -21.39 -16.68 -12.62
CA TYR A 176 -21.75 -16.32 -13.99
C TYR A 176 -20.56 -16.38 -14.97
N LEU A 177 -19.32 -16.39 -14.48
CA LEU A 177 -18.10 -16.56 -15.28
C LEU A 177 -17.78 -18.04 -15.54
N LYS A 178 -18.44 -18.97 -14.84
CA LYS A 178 -18.21 -20.42 -15.01
C LYS A 178 -18.45 -20.92 -16.46
N PRO A 179 -19.48 -20.46 -17.20
CA PRO A 179 -19.70 -20.86 -18.58
C PRO A 179 -18.61 -20.41 -19.57
N THR A 180 -17.68 -19.53 -19.16
CA THR A 180 -16.55 -19.12 -20.01
C THR A 180 -15.54 -20.26 -20.20
N ILE A 181 -15.56 -21.27 -19.33
CA ILE A 181 -14.72 -22.47 -19.45
C ILE A 181 -15.61 -23.66 -19.86
N PRO A 182 -15.28 -24.39 -20.93
CA PRO A 182 -15.97 -25.63 -21.29
C PRO A 182 -15.97 -26.65 -20.14
N ALA A 183 -17.08 -27.37 -19.96
CA ALA A 183 -17.24 -28.30 -18.83
C ALA A 183 -16.17 -29.42 -18.80
N GLU A 184 -15.79 -29.92 -19.97
CA GLU A 184 -14.73 -30.92 -20.15
C GLU A 184 -13.37 -30.40 -19.65
N ARG A 185 -13.00 -29.18 -20.08
CA ARG A 185 -11.77 -28.51 -19.67
C ARG A 185 -11.74 -28.21 -18.18
N LEU A 186 -12.86 -27.81 -17.60
CA LEU A 186 -12.97 -27.59 -16.16
C LEU A 186 -12.73 -28.89 -15.36
N GLU A 187 -13.24 -30.01 -15.86
CA GLU A 187 -13.07 -31.31 -15.22
C GLU A 187 -11.62 -31.82 -15.33
N GLU A 188 -10.97 -31.67 -16.48
CA GLU A 188 -9.56 -31.97 -16.66
C GLU A 188 -8.67 -31.17 -15.70
N ILE A 189 -8.94 -29.86 -15.57
CA ILE A 189 -8.23 -28.99 -14.63
C ILE A 189 -8.47 -29.44 -13.19
N ARG A 190 -9.71 -29.81 -12.82
CA ARG A 190 -10.05 -30.33 -11.49
C ARG A 190 -9.27 -31.60 -11.16
N VAL A 191 -9.19 -32.54 -12.10
CA VAL A 191 -8.42 -33.78 -11.93
C VAL A 191 -6.93 -33.47 -11.73
N ALA A 192 -6.37 -32.55 -12.51
CA ALA A 192 -4.97 -32.14 -12.38
C ALA A 192 -4.68 -31.51 -11.01
N PHE A 193 -5.55 -30.62 -10.50
CA PHE A 193 -5.42 -30.10 -9.12
C PHE A 193 -5.47 -31.23 -8.07
N GLY A 194 -6.37 -32.21 -8.25
CA GLY A 194 -6.48 -33.36 -7.36
C GLY A 194 -5.24 -34.27 -7.33
N GLN A 195 -4.54 -34.41 -8.46
CA GLN A 195 -3.29 -35.19 -8.56
C GLN A 195 -2.11 -34.49 -7.87
N VAL A 196 -2.04 -33.16 -7.96
CA VAL A 196 -0.96 -32.37 -7.31
C VAL A 196 -1.18 -32.27 -5.80
N GLY A 197 -2.42 -32.14 -5.34
CA GLY A 197 -2.74 -31.90 -3.92
C GLY A 197 -2.30 -30.53 -3.41
N ASP A 198 -2.10 -29.56 -4.31
CA ASP A 198 -1.65 -28.19 -4.03
C ASP A 198 -2.49 -27.19 -4.84
N THR A 199 -2.53 -25.94 -4.39
CA THR A 199 -3.25 -24.83 -5.05
C THR A 199 -2.35 -24.03 -6.01
N ARG A 200 -1.04 -24.32 -6.08
CA ARG A 200 -0.10 -23.68 -7.01
C ARG A 200 -0.42 -24.00 -8.47
N LEU A 201 -0.32 -22.98 -9.34
CA LEU A 201 -0.66 -23.10 -10.76
C LEU A 201 0.42 -23.82 -11.59
N SER A 202 1.70 -23.62 -11.25
CA SER A 202 2.81 -24.18 -12.04
C SER A 202 2.83 -25.71 -12.09
N PRO A 203 2.67 -26.44 -10.98
CA PRO A 203 2.60 -27.92 -11.02
C PRO A 203 1.41 -28.44 -11.81
N VAL A 204 0.27 -27.75 -11.77
CA VAL A 204 -0.93 -28.11 -12.53
C VAL A 204 -0.72 -27.85 -14.02
N LYS A 205 -0.06 -26.74 -14.36
CA LYS A 205 0.33 -26.41 -15.74
C LYS A 205 1.30 -27.44 -16.33
N GLU A 206 2.20 -28.01 -15.53
CA GLU A 206 3.11 -29.07 -15.98
C GLU A 206 2.36 -30.37 -16.34
N ILE A 207 1.26 -30.68 -15.65
CA ILE A 207 0.40 -31.85 -15.96
C ILE A 207 -0.45 -31.61 -17.21
N LEU A 208 -1.05 -30.42 -17.31
CA LEU A 208 -1.98 -30.07 -18.39
C LEU A 208 -1.27 -29.68 -19.70
N GLY A 209 0.02 -29.35 -19.65
CA GLY A 209 0.81 -29.00 -20.83
C GLY A 209 0.44 -27.65 -21.45
N ASP A 210 0.90 -27.42 -22.68
CA ASP A 210 0.79 -26.12 -23.36
C ASP A 210 -0.62 -25.77 -23.86
N GLU A 211 -1.52 -26.75 -23.92
CA GLU A 211 -2.91 -26.57 -24.36
C GLU A 211 -3.78 -25.75 -23.41
N TYR A 212 -3.33 -25.53 -22.16
CA TYR A 212 -4.06 -24.80 -21.12
C TYR A 212 -3.33 -23.54 -20.68
N SER A 213 -3.87 -22.35 -20.88
CA SER A 213 -3.19 -21.12 -20.45
C SER A 213 -3.17 -20.98 -18.92
N TYR A 214 -2.20 -20.23 -18.38
CA TYR A 214 -2.15 -19.95 -16.95
C TYR A 214 -3.40 -19.17 -16.49
N GLU A 215 -3.92 -18.29 -17.34
CA GLU A 215 -5.14 -17.53 -17.09
C GLU A 215 -6.36 -18.44 -16.98
N GLU A 216 -6.47 -19.44 -17.87
CA GLU A 216 -7.57 -20.40 -17.88
C GLU A 216 -7.55 -21.30 -16.63
N ILE A 217 -6.38 -21.85 -16.28
CA ILE A 217 -6.21 -22.67 -15.06
C ILE A 217 -6.54 -21.83 -13.81
N ARG A 218 -6.12 -20.57 -13.80
CA ARG A 218 -6.38 -19.65 -12.69
C ARG A 218 -7.86 -19.29 -12.56
N LEU A 219 -8.56 -19.11 -13.67
CA LEU A 219 -10.00 -18.88 -13.70
C LEU A 219 -10.78 -20.12 -13.26
N ALA A 220 -10.41 -21.29 -13.76
CA ALA A 220 -11.00 -22.57 -13.36
C ALA A 220 -10.91 -22.77 -11.85
N ARG A 221 -9.74 -22.48 -11.25
CA ARG A 221 -9.49 -22.58 -9.81
C ARG A 221 -10.50 -21.81 -8.94
N LEU A 222 -11.08 -20.70 -9.44
CA LEU A 222 -12.12 -19.97 -8.69
C LEU A 222 -13.36 -20.84 -8.39
N PHE A 223 -13.58 -21.88 -9.18
CA PHE A 223 -14.75 -22.76 -9.12
C PHE A 223 -14.44 -24.15 -8.54
N LEU A 224 -13.18 -24.42 -8.20
CA LEU A 224 -12.76 -25.69 -7.61
C LEU A 224 -12.75 -25.58 -6.08
N ASP A 225 -13.12 -26.66 -5.41
CA ASP A 225 -13.12 -26.80 -3.95
C ASP A 225 -11.75 -27.23 -3.41
#